data_AF-A0A512UJM7-F1
#
_entry.id   AF-A0A512UJM7-F1
#
_cell.length_a   1.000
_cell.length_b   1.000
_cell.length_c   1.000
_cell.angle_alpha   90.00
_cell.angle_beta   90.00
_cell.angle_gamma   90.00
#
_symmetry.space_group_name_H-M   'P 1'
#
loop_
_entity.id
_entity.type
_entity.pdbx_description
1 polymer ?
#
loop_
_entity_poly.entity_id
_entity_poly.type
_entity_poly.pdbx_seq_one_letter_code
_entity_poly.pdbx_strand_id
1 'polypeptide(L)'
;MGDGPVSLDSTINCLEDCLVEFLTDLSQESLQFARMHGRSRIKVDDVPFALRNDPPKLGRMDYIRESLAKIEKAKKLYDTNNVTANEKEYFSDEEDEDHDNEGARPSKKAKKKERARKKKNDQAAAENSNESD
;
A
#
# COMPACT_ATOMS: atom_id res chain seq x y z
N MET A 1 -3.62 -18.97 -25.01
CA MET A 1 -2.50 -18.65 -25.91
C MET A 1 -2.88 -19.20 -27.28
N GLY A 2 -2.83 -18.36 -28.31
CA GLY A 2 -3.54 -18.58 -29.58
C GLY A 2 -3.11 -19.80 -30.39
N ASP A 3 -3.95 -20.18 -31.35
CA ASP A 3 -3.81 -21.36 -32.21
C ASP A 3 -2.86 -21.15 -33.42
N GLY A 4 -2.51 -19.89 -33.73
CA GLY A 4 -1.71 -19.53 -34.90
C GLY A 4 -0.23 -19.28 -34.59
N PRO A 5 0.72 -19.73 -35.44
CA PRO A 5 2.15 -19.57 -35.21
C PRO A 5 2.63 -18.12 -35.37
N VAL A 6 1.95 -17.30 -36.18
CA VAL A 6 2.30 -15.88 -36.43
C VAL A 6 1.00 -15.09 -36.65
N SER A 7 0.86 -13.94 -35.99
CA SER A 7 -0.25 -13.00 -36.21
C SER A 7 0.03 -12.09 -37.40
N LEU A 8 -1.01 -11.71 -38.14
CA LEU A 8 -0.89 -10.72 -39.21
C LEU A 8 -0.60 -9.33 -38.61
N ASP A 9 0.25 -8.53 -39.26
CA ASP A 9 0.59 -7.18 -38.80
C ASP A 9 -0.65 -6.28 -38.63
N SER A 10 -1.64 -6.44 -39.51
CA SER A 10 -2.92 -5.72 -39.40
C SER A 10 -3.70 -6.09 -38.13
N THR A 11 -3.63 -7.35 -37.68
CA THR A 11 -4.26 -7.80 -36.43
C THR A 11 -3.54 -7.24 -35.22
N ILE A 12 -2.20 -7.16 -35.28
CA ILE A 12 -1.38 -6.59 -34.20
C ILE A 12 -1.72 -5.11 -34.05
N ASN A 13 -1.68 -4.33 -35.13
CA ASN A 13 -1.99 -2.90 -35.10
C ASN A 13 -3.41 -2.62 -34.60
N CYS A 14 -4.40 -3.40 -35.06
CA CYS A 14 -5.78 -3.29 -34.58
C CYS A 14 -5.89 -3.59 -33.08
N LEU A 15 -5.19 -4.63 -32.59
CA LEU A 15 -5.16 -4.95 -31.17
C LEU A 15 -4.50 -3.83 -30.35
N GLU A 16 -3.43 -3.22 -30.87
CA GLU A 16 -2.78 -2.06 -30.24
C GLU A 16 -3.74 -0.88 -30.13
N ASP A 17 -4.46 -0.53 -31.20
CA ASP A 17 -5.46 0.54 -31.18
C ASP A 17 -6.56 0.26 -30.14
N CYS A 18 -7.12 -0.95 -30.13
CA CYS A 18 -8.13 -1.35 -29.14
C CYS A 18 -7.60 -1.30 -27.70
N LEU A 19 -6.33 -1.68 -27.49
CA LEU A 19 -5.72 -1.66 -26.16
C LEU A 19 -5.49 -0.24 -25.67
N VAL A 20 -5.01 0.65 -26.55
CA VAL A 20 -4.79 2.07 -26.25
C VAL A 20 -6.13 2.74 -25.90
N GLU A 21 -7.19 2.47 -26.66
CA GLU A 21 -8.54 2.96 -26.37
C GLU A 21 -9.01 2.49 -25.00
N PHE A 22 -8.96 1.18 -24.73
CA PHE A 22 -9.36 0.61 -23.45
C PHE A 22 -8.61 1.21 -22.26
N LEU A 23 -7.28 1.35 -22.34
CA LEU A 23 -6.47 1.91 -21.26
C LEU A 23 -6.72 3.41 -21.05
N THR A 24 -7.00 4.13 -22.13
CA THR A 24 -7.33 5.56 -22.07
C THR A 24 -8.66 5.75 -21.34
N ASP A 25 -9.69 5.01 -21.71
CA ASP A 25 -11.01 5.07 -21.07
C ASP A 25 -10.95 4.67 -19.60
N LEU A 26 -10.22 3.59 -19.29
CA LEU A 26 -10.01 3.14 -17.91
C LEU A 26 -9.36 4.24 -17.06
N SER A 27 -8.32 4.90 -17.61
CA SER A 27 -7.61 5.97 -16.92
C SER A 27 -8.49 7.20 -16.70
N GLN A 28 -9.36 7.53 -17.65
CA GLN A 28 -10.30 8.64 -17.53
C GLN A 28 -11.35 8.36 -16.45
N GLU A 29 -11.93 7.16 -16.39
CA GLU A 29 -12.90 6.78 -15.37
C GLU A 29 -12.26 6.77 -13.96
N SER A 30 -11.05 6.21 -13.83
CA SER A 30 -10.30 6.28 -12.57
C SER A 30 -9.96 7.72 -12.16
N LEU A 31 -9.64 8.59 -13.12
CA LEU A 31 -9.39 10.01 -12.84
C LEU A 31 -10.66 10.75 -12.40
N GLN A 32 -11.82 10.43 -12.96
CA GLN A 32 -13.10 10.99 -12.52
C GLN A 32 -13.34 10.68 -11.05
N PHE A 33 -13.12 9.42 -10.64
CA PHE A 33 -13.25 9.02 -9.24
C PHE A 33 -12.24 9.74 -8.33
N ALA A 34 -10.96 9.82 -8.75
CA ALA A 34 -9.95 10.58 -8.01
C ALA A 34 -10.36 12.06 -7.82
N ARG A 35 -10.91 12.69 -8.86
CA ARG A 35 -11.41 14.08 -8.82
C ARG A 35 -12.62 14.25 -7.91
N MET A 36 -13.54 13.28 -7.86
CA MET A 36 -14.65 13.27 -6.91
C MET A 36 -14.15 13.27 -5.46
N HIS A 37 -13.00 12.65 -5.20
CA HIS A 37 -12.30 12.69 -3.92
C HIS A 37 -11.36 13.90 -3.74
N GLY A 38 -11.43 14.90 -4.62
CA GLY A 38 -10.61 16.12 -4.54
C GLY A 38 -9.12 15.90 -4.89
N ARG A 39 -8.77 14.76 -5.47
CA ARG A 39 -7.39 14.42 -5.86
C ARG A 39 -7.18 14.66 -7.35
N SER A 40 -6.02 15.19 -7.70
CA SER A 40 -5.58 15.35 -9.10
C SER A 40 -4.81 14.15 -9.64
N ARG A 41 -4.37 13.24 -8.76
CA ARG A 41 -3.56 12.07 -9.10
C ARG A 41 -4.32 10.78 -8.81
N ILE A 42 -4.25 9.86 -9.78
CA ILE A 42 -4.82 8.52 -9.69
C ILE A 42 -3.98 7.67 -8.72
N LYS A 43 -4.66 6.89 -7.89
CA LYS A 43 -4.12 5.85 -7.03
C LYS A 43 -4.58 4.48 -7.51
N VAL A 44 -3.90 3.43 -7.07
CA VAL A 44 -4.28 2.03 -7.37
C VAL A 44 -5.69 1.71 -6.84
N ASP A 45 -6.12 2.39 -5.77
CA ASP A 45 -7.46 2.23 -5.19
C ASP A 45 -8.58 2.87 -6.02
N ASP A 46 -8.26 3.67 -7.05
CA ASP A 46 -9.25 4.24 -7.97
C ASP A 46 -9.61 3.27 -9.13
N VAL A 47 -8.74 2.29 -9.42
CA VAL A 47 -8.95 1.29 -10.49
C VAL A 47 -10.12 0.33 -10.21
N PRO A 48 -10.32 -0.20 -8.98
CA PRO A 48 -11.51 -1.01 -8.65
C PRO A 48 -12.82 -0.32 -9.02
N PHE A 49 -12.93 0.98 -8.78
CA PHE A 49 -14.14 1.77 -9.08
C PHE A 49 -14.40 1.92 -10.57
N ALA A 50 -13.35 1.96 -11.39
CA ALA A 50 -13.46 1.95 -12.85
C ALA A 50 -13.86 0.57 -13.39
N LEU A 51 -13.43 -0.52 -12.73
CA LEU A 51 -13.75 -1.90 -13.10
C LEU A 51 -15.05 -2.44 -12.47
N ARG A 52 -15.84 -1.62 -11.77
CA ARG A 52 -17.07 -2.05 -11.06
C ARG A 52 -18.10 -2.79 -11.92
N ASN A 53 -18.10 -2.52 -13.23
CA ASN A 53 -19.02 -3.13 -14.19
C ASN A 53 -18.49 -4.44 -14.81
N ASP A 54 -17.25 -4.82 -14.51
CA ASP A 54 -16.59 -6.04 -15.02
C ASP A 54 -16.11 -6.91 -13.84
N PRO A 55 -17.02 -7.68 -13.21
CA PRO A 55 -16.70 -8.54 -12.07
C PRO A 55 -15.52 -9.50 -12.27
N PRO A 56 -15.33 -10.17 -13.43
CA PRO A 56 -14.20 -11.07 -13.59
C PRO A 56 -12.86 -10.35 -13.65
N LYS A 57 -12.77 -9.15 -14.25
CA LYS A 57 -11.53 -8.35 -14.21
C LYS A 57 -11.26 -7.80 -12.81
N LEU A 58 -12.31 -7.35 -12.12
CA LEU A 58 -12.21 -6.87 -10.74
C LEU A 58 -11.68 -7.97 -9.80
N GLY A 59 -12.30 -9.15 -9.81
CA GLY A 59 -11.85 -10.28 -8.98
C GLY A 59 -10.44 -10.76 -9.32
N ARG A 60 -10.03 -10.70 -10.61
CA ARG A 60 -8.65 -11.00 -11.00
C ARG A 60 -7.66 -9.97 -10.44
N MET A 61 -8.01 -8.68 -10.46
CA MET A 61 -7.16 -7.63 -9.89
C MET A 61 -7.01 -7.80 -8.37
N ASP A 62 -8.10 -8.11 -7.67
CA ASP A 62 -8.07 -8.33 -6.22
C ASP A 62 -7.21 -9.55 -5.86
N TYR A 63 -7.34 -10.65 -6.59
CA TYR A 63 -6.48 -11.81 -6.46
C TYR A 63 -4.99 -11.48 -6.66
N ILE A 64 -4.66 -10.67 -7.67
CA ILE A 64 -3.28 -10.24 -7.93
C ILE A 64 -2.78 -9.39 -6.77
N ARG A 65 -3.59 -8.46 -6.26
CA ARG A 65 -3.25 -7.59 -5.12
C ARG A 65 -2.94 -8.41 -3.87
N GLU A 66 -3.80 -9.37 -3.54
CA GLU A 66 -3.63 -10.27 -2.40
C GLU A 66 -2.35 -11.13 -2.55
N SER A 67 -2.13 -11.67 -3.75
CA SER A 67 -0.94 -12.48 -4.04
C SER A 67 0.35 -11.68 -3.91
N LEU A 68 0.37 -10.43 -4.37
CA LEU A 68 1.50 -9.52 -4.20
C LEU A 68 1.77 -9.22 -2.71
N ALA A 69 0.73 -8.99 -1.92
CA ALA A 69 0.86 -8.79 -0.48
C ALA A 69 1.43 -10.03 0.22
N LYS A 70 0.97 -11.24 -0.14
CA LYS A 70 1.52 -12.51 0.37
C LYS A 70 3.00 -12.67 0.01
N ILE A 71 3.38 -12.35 -1.22
CA ILE A 71 4.78 -12.38 -1.67
C ILE A 71 5.63 -11.37 -0.87
N GLU A 72 5.12 -10.17 -0.62
CA GLU A 72 5.84 -9.16 0.16
C GLU A 72 6.01 -9.57 1.63
N LYS A 73 4.95 -10.12 2.26
CA LYS A 73 5.02 -10.68 3.62
C LYS A 73 6.05 -11.82 3.66
N ALA A 74 6.02 -12.74 2.70
CA ALA A 74 7.01 -13.82 2.58
C ALA A 74 8.45 -13.29 2.46
N LYS A 75 8.70 -12.31 1.57
CA LYS A 75 10.03 -11.70 1.41
C LYS A 75 10.56 -11.09 2.71
N LYS A 76 9.72 -10.37 3.45
CA LYS A 76 10.10 -9.80 4.76
C LYS A 76 10.49 -10.90 5.74
N LEU A 77 9.78 -12.01 5.79
CA LEU A 77 10.10 -13.13 6.67
C LEU A 77 11.46 -13.78 6.35
N TYR A 78 11.85 -13.83 5.08
CA TYR A 78 13.17 -14.29 4.67
C TYR A 78 14.28 -13.30 5.04
N ASP A 79 14.03 -12.00 4.92
CA ASP A 79 15.03 -10.96 5.18
C ASP A 79 15.23 -10.71 6.69
N THR A 80 14.19 -10.95 7.50
CA THR A 80 14.21 -10.64 8.95
C THR A 80 14.71 -11.81 9.83
N ASN A 81 15.05 -12.97 9.24
CA ASN A 81 15.42 -14.18 9.99
C ASN A 81 16.75 -14.79 9.49
N ASN A 82 17.88 -14.50 10.17
CA ASN A 82 18.41 -15.49 11.13
C ASN A 82 17.30 -16.20 11.93
N VAL A 83 17.00 -17.42 11.50
CA VAL A 83 15.79 -18.25 11.67
C VAL A 83 15.32 -18.61 13.10
N THR A 84 15.92 -18.14 14.19
CA THR A 84 15.73 -18.82 15.49
C THR A 84 14.66 -18.28 16.46
N ALA A 85 13.87 -17.24 16.15
CA ALA A 85 13.15 -16.54 17.24
C ALA A 85 11.62 -16.40 17.19
N ASN A 86 10.87 -16.67 16.11
CA ASN A 86 9.44 -16.29 16.09
C ASN A 86 8.52 -17.22 15.29
N GLU A 87 8.35 -18.47 15.75
CA GLU A 87 7.24 -19.34 15.29
C GLU A 87 5.89 -18.96 15.92
N LYS A 88 5.88 -18.27 17.06
CA LYS A 88 4.67 -18.09 17.88
C LYS A 88 3.79 -16.88 17.49
N GLU A 89 4.33 -15.88 16.80
CA GLU A 89 3.52 -14.78 16.23
C GLU A 89 2.83 -15.19 14.92
N TYR A 90 3.18 -16.33 14.33
CA TYR A 90 2.83 -16.67 12.96
C TYR A 90 1.40 -17.23 12.77
N PHE A 91 0.72 -17.60 13.85
CA PHE A 91 -0.65 -18.16 13.82
C PHE A 91 -1.70 -17.22 14.43
N SER A 92 -1.33 -16.00 14.85
CA SER A 92 -2.26 -15.05 15.47
C SER A 92 -2.86 -14.03 14.48
N ASP A 93 -2.37 -13.97 13.24
CA ASP A 93 -2.80 -12.98 12.23
C ASP A 93 -3.87 -13.53 11.26
N GLU A 94 -4.46 -14.70 11.53
CA GLU A 94 -5.59 -15.22 10.75
C GLU A 94 -6.94 -14.55 11.13
N GLU A 95 -6.96 -13.73 12.19
CA GLU A 95 -8.11 -12.95 12.60
C GLU A 95 -7.70 -11.47 12.66
N ASP A 96 -8.36 -10.64 11.85
CA ASP A 96 -8.32 -9.16 11.84
C ASP A 96 -7.26 -8.46 10.97
N GLU A 97 -7.53 -8.26 9.67
CA GLU A 97 -7.02 -7.08 8.95
C GLU A 97 -8.06 -6.50 7.96
N ASP A 98 -9.09 -5.86 8.50
CA ASP A 98 -9.67 -4.66 7.87
C ASP A 98 -8.68 -3.52 8.13
N HIS A 99 -7.86 -3.18 7.14
CA HIS A 99 -6.93 -2.06 7.25
C HIS A 99 -7.20 -0.99 6.20
N ASP A 100 -8.00 -0.01 6.63
CA ASP A 100 -8.11 1.31 6.04
C ASP A 100 -6.71 1.89 5.76
N ASN A 101 -6.48 2.20 4.50
CA ASN A 101 -5.32 2.92 4.00
C ASN A 101 -5.45 4.41 4.34
N GLU A 102 -5.10 4.79 5.58
CA GLU A 102 -4.96 6.19 5.97
C GLU A 102 -3.59 6.48 6.61
N GLY A 103 -2.79 7.21 5.84
CA GLY A 103 -1.63 8.03 6.20
C GLY A 103 -1.05 7.92 7.62
N ALA A 104 0.18 7.43 7.69
CA ALA A 104 1.21 7.69 8.70
C ALA A 104 0.80 8.59 9.87
N ARG A 105 0.28 8.00 10.96
CA ARG A 105 0.23 8.63 12.28
C ARG A 105 1.31 8.04 13.18
N PRO A 106 2.16 8.87 13.83
CA PRO A 106 3.20 8.35 14.72
C PRO A 106 2.54 7.72 15.96
N SER A 107 2.98 6.50 16.28
CA SER A 107 2.43 5.68 17.35
C SER A 107 2.50 6.39 18.72
N LYS A 108 1.42 6.24 19.51
CA LYS A 108 1.24 6.87 20.84
C LYS A 108 2.38 6.57 21.83
N LYS A 109 3.18 5.52 21.59
CA LYS A 109 4.38 5.18 22.38
C LYS A 109 5.52 6.20 22.20
N ALA A 110 5.69 6.80 21.02
CA ALA A 110 6.76 7.78 20.75
C ALA A 110 6.54 9.09 21.53
N LYS A 111 5.30 9.62 21.53
CA LYS A 111 4.94 10.86 22.26
C LYS A 111 5.13 10.77 23.77
N LYS A 112 4.95 9.58 24.38
CA LYS A 112 5.16 9.39 25.83
C LYS A 112 6.65 9.41 26.20
N LYS A 113 7.52 8.88 25.34
CA LYS A 113 8.97 8.83 25.56
C LYS A 113 9.62 10.22 25.42
N GLU A 114 9.13 11.04 24.49
CA GLU A 114 9.62 12.41 24.26
C GLU A 114 9.24 13.38 25.40
N ARG A 115 7.99 13.32 25.87
CA ARG A 115 7.55 14.12 27.04
C ARG A 115 8.30 13.78 28.33
N ALA A 116 8.66 12.51 28.53
CA ALA A 116 9.44 12.08 29.70
C ALA A 116 10.90 12.54 29.65
N ARG A 117 11.51 12.65 28.45
CA ARG A 117 12.87 13.17 28.28
C ARG A 117 12.94 14.67 28.50
N LYS A 118 11.95 15.43 28.01
CA LYS A 118 11.90 16.89 28.20
C LYS A 118 11.77 17.28 29.68
N LYS A 119 10.93 16.55 30.43
CA LYS A 119 10.74 16.81 31.87
C LYS A 119 11.98 16.52 32.73
N LYS A 120 12.85 15.59 32.31
CA LYS A 120 14.13 15.33 32.99
C LYS A 120 15.18 16.40 32.69
N ASN A 121 15.15 17.01 31.50
CA ASN A 121 16.14 18.02 31.12
C ASN A 121 15.87 19.37 31.81
N ASP A 122 14.59 19.75 31.96
CA ASP A 122 14.22 21.00 32.64
C ASP A 122 14.48 20.93 34.16
N GLN A 123 14.49 19.73 34.76
CA GLN A 123 14.77 19.53 36.19
C GLN A 123 16.27 19.59 36.51
N ALA A 124 17.13 19.10 35.62
CA ALA A 124 18.59 19.18 35.78
C ALA A 124 19.14 20.60 35.56
N ALA A 125 18.46 21.45 34.79
CA ALA A 125 18.87 22.83 34.56
C ALA A 125 18.56 23.76 35.75
N ALA A 126 17.57 23.42 36.59
CA ALA A 126 17.17 24.23 37.75
C ALA A 126 18.01 23.97 39.02
N GLU A 127 18.69 22.82 39.10
CA GLU A 127 19.57 22.49 40.24
C GLU A 127 20.97 23.14 40.10
N ASN A 128 21.45 23.38 38.88
CA ASN A 128 22.78 23.97 38.63
C ASN A 128 22.84 25.50 38.72
N SER A 129 21.72 26.21 38.94
CA SER A 129 21.70 27.68 39.03
C SER A 129 21.73 28.22 40.46
N ASN A 130 21.74 27.35 41.49
CA ASN A 130 21.63 27.76 42.89
C ASN A 130 22.95 27.63 43.70
N GLU A 131 24.10 27.45 43.04
CA GLU A 131 25.39 27.25 43.71
C GLU A 131 26.46 28.27 43.27
N SER A 132 26.04 29.48 42.89
CA SER A 132 26.96 30.57 42.51
C SER A 132 26.48 31.93 43.03
N ASP A 133 26.64 32.13 44.33
CA ASP A 133 26.88 33.45 44.96
C ASP A 133 27.67 33.23 46.27
#